data_AF-A0A432HAI7-F1
#
_entry.id   AF-A0A432HAI7-F1
#
_cell.length_a   1.000
_cell.length_b   1.000
_cell.length_c   1.000
_cell.angle_alpha   90.00
_cell.angle_beta   90.00
_cell.angle_gamma   90.00
#
_symmetry.space_group_name_H-M   'P 1'
#
loop_
_entity.id
_entity.type
_entity.pdbx_description
1 polymer ?
#
loop_
_entity_poly.entity_id
_entity_poly.type
_entity_poly.pdbx_seq_one_letter_code
_entity_poly.pdbx_strand_id
1 'polypeptide(L)'
;MFVPYVNISAQLPDKPDQGLLRAIGSRSFPTCVIMDTDGKVILRNDTAGAFRPTTEKRLRASLEVVQELLQLRSAVKADPEDSGSQASLKVVESILEIRSIPLAELDRLIEEPGISKQLMQRFRRWRAVKPVTQLLQDYVAKVRKIPRSDTAARTREFHSAAGKMLAFYRQGLVLDDPRAGIFSDYWRLVYEGALQEEDVEAAARALTVYRQAFGSRPDLKNRIDLMAKRLGSLRKSQEQPGPDEKQGELR
;
A
#
# COMPACT_ATOMS: atom_id res chain seq x y z
N MET A 1 11.97 -11.13 -25.25
CA MET A 1 13.06 -10.16 -24.96
C MET A 1 12.46 -9.04 -24.15
N PHE A 2 13.08 -8.59 -23.06
CA PHE A 2 12.63 -7.41 -22.30
C PHE A 2 13.75 -6.37 -22.29
N VAL A 3 13.37 -5.10 -22.18
CA VAL A 3 14.33 -3.99 -22.16
C VAL A 3 14.27 -3.32 -20.79
N PRO A 4 15.31 -3.47 -19.94
CA PRO A 4 15.39 -2.69 -18.70
C PRO A 4 15.66 -1.23 -19.05
N TYR A 5 14.83 -0.33 -18.54
CA TYR A 5 15.02 1.12 -18.74
C TYR A 5 15.25 1.81 -17.39
N VAL A 6 16.30 2.62 -17.33
CA VAL A 6 16.64 3.48 -16.18
C VAL A 6 16.56 4.92 -16.64
N ASN A 7 15.63 5.69 -16.05
CA ASN A 7 15.51 7.11 -16.36
C ASN A 7 16.56 7.91 -15.55
N ILE A 8 17.49 8.56 -16.24
CA ILE A 8 18.56 9.42 -15.66
C ILE A 8 18.24 10.94 -15.82
N SER A 9 17.24 11.28 -16.64
CA SER A 9 16.95 12.67 -17.06
C SER A 9 16.17 13.50 -16.04
N ALA A 10 15.67 12.89 -14.96
CA ALA A 10 14.92 13.61 -13.91
C ALA A 10 15.74 14.67 -13.15
N GLN A 11 17.08 14.64 -13.26
CA GLN A 11 17.98 15.66 -12.71
C GLN A 11 18.40 16.74 -13.71
N LEU A 12 18.02 16.62 -14.99
CA LEU A 12 18.33 17.65 -15.99
C LEU A 12 17.45 18.89 -15.77
N PRO A 13 17.94 20.11 -16.04
CA PRO A 13 17.21 21.36 -15.79
C PRO A 13 15.84 21.44 -16.48
N ASP A 14 15.76 20.93 -17.72
CA ASP A 14 14.59 20.91 -18.59
C ASP A 14 13.66 19.70 -18.35
N LYS A 15 14.14 18.68 -17.61
CA LYS A 15 13.38 17.48 -17.21
C LYS A 15 12.52 16.88 -18.35
N PRO A 16 13.13 16.58 -19.52
CA PRO A 16 12.42 16.32 -20.76
C PRO A 16 11.45 15.14 -20.66
N ASP A 17 11.77 14.16 -19.82
CA ASP A 17 10.99 12.92 -19.70
C ASP A 17 9.90 12.97 -18.61
N GLN A 18 9.61 14.14 -18.01
CA GLN A 18 8.55 14.25 -17.00
C GLN A 18 7.16 13.92 -17.56
N GLY A 19 6.91 14.24 -18.84
CA GLY A 19 5.69 13.83 -19.53
C GLY A 19 5.58 12.31 -19.62
N LEU A 20 6.65 11.65 -20.05
CA LEU A 20 6.73 10.19 -20.13
C LEU A 20 6.57 9.55 -18.75
N LEU A 21 7.31 10.02 -17.73
CA LEU A 21 7.21 9.53 -16.35
C LEU A 21 5.78 9.60 -15.84
N ARG A 22 5.08 10.72 -16.05
CA ARG A 22 3.67 10.86 -15.66
C ARG A 22 2.76 9.90 -16.43
N ALA A 23 2.99 9.71 -17.72
CA ALA A 23 2.21 8.79 -18.56
C ALA A 23 2.36 7.34 -18.09
N ILE A 24 3.57 6.92 -17.71
CA ILE A 24 3.82 5.61 -17.08
C ILE A 24 3.55 5.63 -15.56
N GLY A 25 2.90 6.69 -15.05
CA GLY A 25 2.48 6.90 -13.66
C GLY A 25 3.59 7.14 -12.63
N SER A 26 4.87 7.12 -13.04
CA SER A 26 6.03 7.34 -12.18
C SER A 26 6.16 8.80 -11.73
N ARG A 27 6.71 8.99 -10.52
CA ARG A 27 6.82 10.32 -9.89
C ARG A 27 8.16 10.61 -9.22
N SER A 28 9.09 9.66 -9.20
CA SER A 28 10.33 9.83 -8.45
C SER A 28 11.53 9.22 -9.17
N PHE A 29 12.65 9.90 -9.06
CA PHE A 29 13.96 9.36 -9.43
C PHE A 29 14.56 8.54 -8.27
N PRO A 30 15.30 7.45 -8.55
CA PRO A 30 15.39 6.77 -9.85
C PRO A 30 14.05 6.11 -10.20
N THR A 31 13.68 6.09 -11.48
CA THR A 31 12.58 5.26 -11.99
C THR A 31 13.18 4.12 -12.80
N CYS A 32 12.77 2.90 -12.49
CA CYS A 32 13.10 1.73 -13.29
C CYS A 32 11.82 1.03 -13.70
N VAL A 33 11.73 0.68 -14.98
CA VAL A 33 10.64 -0.11 -15.54
C VAL A 33 11.19 -1.30 -16.30
N ILE A 34 10.41 -2.36 -16.31
CA ILE A 34 10.57 -3.48 -17.23
C ILE A 34 9.34 -3.48 -18.13
N MET A 35 9.57 -3.49 -19.44
CA MET A 35 8.52 -3.47 -20.46
C MET A 35 8.52 -4.79 -21.25
N ASP A 36 7.36 -5.17 -21.77
CA ASP A 36 7.28 -6.21 -22.80
C ASP A 36 7.70 -5.66 -24.17
N THR A 37 7.69 -6.52 -25.18
CA THR A 37 8.09 -6.20 -26.55
C THR A 37 7.22 -5.15 -27.23
N ASP A 38 6.00 -4.92 -26.72
CA ASP A 38 5.05 -3.94 -27.23
C ASP A 38 5.20 -2.58 -26.51
N GLY A 39 6.18 -2.46 -25.61
CA GLY A 39 6.41 -1.25 -24.82
C GLY A 39 5.47 -1.08 -23.64
N LYS A 40 4.65 -2.10 -23.30
CA LYS A 40 3.79 -2.05 -22.12
C LYS A 40 4.60 -2.32 -20.86
N VAL A 41 4.42 -1.47 -19.85
CA VAL A 41 5.09 -1.63 -18.55
C VAL A 41 4.55 -2.87 -17.82
N ILE A 42 5.46 -3.81 -17.52
CA ILE A 42 5.21 -5.03 -16.75
C ILE A 42 5.48 -4.80 -15.26
N LEU A 43 6.64 -4.21 -14.94
CA LEU A 43 7.07 -3.91 -13.59
C LEU A 43 7.58 -2.47 -13.50
N ARG A 44 7.34 -1.85 -12.36
CA ARG A 44 7.73 -0.47 -12.07
C ARG A 44 8.06 -0.31 -10.59
N ASN A 45 8.93 0.64 -10.29
CA ASN A 45 9.50 0.81 -8.96
C ASN A 45 8.71 1.68 -7.96
N ASP A 46 7.55 2.18 -8.36
CA ASP A 46 6.64 3.00 -7.54
C ASP A 46 5.32 2.29 -7.17
N THR A 47 5.06 1.08 -7.69
CA THR A 47 3.93 0.24 -7.27
C THR A 47 4.24 -0.34 -5.90
N ALA A 48 3.86 0.38 -4.85
CA ALA A 48 3.63 -0.02 -3.44
C ALA A 48 4.50 -1.14 -2.80
N GLY A 49 5.69 -1.47 -3.33
CA GLY A 49 6.63 -2.43 -2.74
C GLY A 49 7.36 -3.40 -3.69
N ALA A 50 7.06 -3.51 -4.99
CA ALA A 50 7.50 -4.71 -5.74
C ALA A 50 8.88 -4.64 -6.42
N PHE A 51 9.34 -3.49 -6.93
CA PHE A 51 10.56 -3.48 -7.75
C PHE A 51 11.44 -2.26 -7.52
N ARG A 52 12.35 -2.26 -6.55
CA ARG A 52 13.46 -1.28 -6.54
C ARG A 52 14.78 -2.03 -6.72
N PRO A 53 15.52 -1.81 -7.83
CA PRO A 53 16.79 -2.50 -8.08
C PRO A 53 17.92 -1.89 -7.24
N THR A 54 17.74 -1.82 -5.92
CA THR A 54 18.73 -1.28 -4.98
C THR A 54 19.86 -2.28 -4.70
N THR A 55 19.67 -3.55 -5.04
CA THR A 55 20.68 -4.60 -4.94
C THR A 55 20.51 -5.58 -6.10
N GLU A 56 21.59 -6.27 -6.48
CA GLU A 56 21.55 -7.33 -7.50
C GLU A 56 20.51 -8.41 -7.15
N LYS A 57 20.44 -8.82 -5.88
CA LYS A 57 19.44 -9.78 -5.39
C LYS A 57 18.00 -9.32 -5.68
N ARG A 58 17.70 -8.04 -5.47
CA ARG A 58 16.35 -7.49 -5.76
C ARG A 58 16.08 -7.40 -7.25
N LEU A 59 17.08 -7.06 -8.06
CA LEU A 59 16.96 -7.06 -9.52
C LEU A 59 16.66 -8.48 -10.03
N ARG A 60 17.45 -9.48 -9.63
CA ARG A 60 17.24 -10.89 -10.00
C ARG A 60 15.85 -11.39 -9.63
N ALA A 61 15.42 -11.17 -8.38
CA ALA A 61 14.08 -11.54 -7.93
C ALA A 61 12.96 -10.89 -8.77
N SER A 62 13.19 -9.68 -9.28
CA SER A 62 12.21 -8.99 -10.13
C SER A 62 12.20 -9.54 -11.56
N LEU A 63 13.37 -9.90 -12.09
CA LEU A 63 13.48 -10.56 -13.39
C LEU A 63 12.84 -11.95 -13.38
N GLU A 64 12.96 -12.71 -12.30
CA GLU A 64 12.29 -14.01 -12.12
C GLU A 64 10.77 -13.88 -12.24
N VAL A 65 10.18 -12.85 -11.62
CA VAL A 65 8.74 -12.57 -11.71
C VAL A 65 8.32 -12.22 -13.14
N VAL A 66 9.13 -11.45 -13.87
CA VAL A 66 8.85 -11.13 -15.28
C VAL A 66 8.98 -12.37 -16.16
N GLN A 67 10.00 -13.20 -15.91
CA GLN A 67 10.20 -14.45 -16.64
C GLN A 67 9.03 -15.40 -16.45
N GLU A 68 8.51 -15.53 -15.22
CA GLU A 68 7.31 -16.31 -14.92
C GLU A 68 6.10 -15.81 -15.71
N LEU A 69 5.85 -14.50 -15.74
CA LEU A 69 4.77 -13.91 -16.53
C LEU A 69 4.91 -14.25 -18.03
N LEU A 70 6.11 -14.14 -18.58
CA LEU A 70 6.36 -14.45 -20.00
C LEU A 70 6.17 -15.93 -20.31
N GLN A 71 6.61 -16.81 -19.42
CA GLN A 71 6.38 -18.25 -19.54
C GLN A 71 4.88 -18.57 -19.52
N LEU A 72 4.12 -17.97 -18.61
CA LEU A 72 2.66 -18.15 -18.55
C LEU A 72 1.96 -17.61 -19.80
N ARG A 73 2.34 -16.43 -20.31
CA ARG A 73 1.81 -15.90 -21.58
C ARG A 73 2.13 -16.83 -22.75
N SER A 74 3.33 -17.38 -22.80
CA SER A 74 3.73 -18.32 -23.84
C SER A 74 2.97 -19.64 -23.75
N ALA A 75 2.77 -20.18 -22.54
CA ALA A 75 2.02 -21.41 -22.30
C ALA A 75 0.56 -21.26 -22.74
N VAL A 76 -0.12 -20.20 -22.31
CA VAL A 76 -1.51 -19.91 -22.72
C VAL A 76 -1.64 -19.66 -24.23
N LYS A 77 -0.60 -19.11 -24.87
CA LYS A 77 -0.59 -18.95 -26.34
C LYS A 77 -0.43 -20.30 -27.05
N ALA A 78 0.36 -21.21 -26.49
CA ALA A 78 0.61 -22.53 -27.07
C ALA A 78 -0.59 -23.47 -26.88
N ASP A 79 -1.24 -23.41 -25.73
CA ASP A 79 -2.47 -24.14 -25.43
C ASP A 79 -3.50 -23.20 -24.76
N PRO A 80 -4.39 -22.59 -25.55
CA PRO A 80 -5.43 -21.74 -25.02
C PRO A 80 -6.46 -22.46 -24.17
N GLU A 81 -6.61 -23.79 -24.25
CA GLU A 81 -7.65 -24.51 -23.50
C GLU A 81 -7.18 -24.98 -22.10
N ASP A 82 -5.88 -24.83 -21.80
CA ASP A 82 -5.33 -25.12 -20.47
C ASP A 82 -5.84 -24.11 -19.42
N SER A 83 -6.88 -24.51 -18.69
CA SER A 83 -7.51 -23.71 -17.64
C SER A 83 -6.55 -23.36 -16.51
N GLY A 84 -5.61 -24.24 -16.17
CA GLY A 84 -4.62 -24.02 -15.11
C GLY A 84 -3.60 -22.95 -15.49
N SER A 85 -3.11 -22.97 -16.73
CA SER A 85 -2.23 -21.93 -17.26
C SER A 85 -2.96 -20.59 -17.41
N GLN A 86 -4.21 -20.59 -17.87
CA GLN A 86 -5.03 -19.38 -17.93
C GLN A 86 -5.27 -18.76 -16.55
N ALA A 87 -5.65 -19.57 -15.56
CA ALA A 87 -5.89 -19.12 -14.19
C ALA A 87 -4.60 -18.56 -13.57
N SER A 88 -3.49 -19.28 -13.72
CA SER A 88 -2.17 -18.82 -13.27
C SER A 88 -1.80 -17.47 -13.88
N LEU A 89 -1.98 -17.30 -15.20
CA LEU A 89 -1.71 -16.03 -15.88
C LEU A 89 -2.56 -14.89 -15.31
N LYS A 90 -3.88 -15.08 -15.17
CA LYS A 90 -4.79 -14.06 -14.64
C LYS A 90 -4.44 -13.64 -13.20
N VAL A 91 -4.07 -14.61 -12.35
CA VAL A 91 -3.62 -14.35 -10.99
C VAL A 91 -2.33 -13.53 -11.00
N VAL A 92 -1.32 -13.94 -11.78
CA VAL A 92 -0.04 -13.23 -11.87
C VAL A 92 -0.23 -11.81 -12.39
N GLU A 93 -0.99 -11.61 -13.47
CA GLU A 93 -1.26 -10.27 -14.01
C GLU A 93 -1.98 -9.36 -13.00
N SER A 94 -2.82 -9.93 -12.13
CA SER A 94 -3.50 -9.17 -11.07
C SER A 94 -2.58 -8.81 -9.91
N ILE A 95 -1.70 -9.73 -9.49
CA ILE A 95 -0.66 -9.45 -8.47
C ILE A 95 0.27 -8.33 -8.95
N LEU A 96 0.61 -8.33 -10.23
CA LEU A 96 1.48 -7.33 -10.86
C LEU A 96 0.76 -6.04 -11.25
N GLU A 97 -0.54 -5.92 -10.96
CA GLU A 97 -1.38 -4.77 -11.32
C GLU A 97 -1.42 -4.45 -12.82
N ILE A 98 -1.17 -5.45 -13.68
CA ILE A 98 -1.24 -5.35 -15.15
C ILE A 98 -2.70 -5.39 -15.61
N ARG A 99 -3.52 -6.16 -14.92
CA ARG A 99 -4.95 -6.32 -15.17
C ARG A 99 -5.71 -6.26 -13.85
N SER A 100 -6.81 -5.51 -13.81
CA SER A 100 -7.73 -5.52 -12.68
C SER A 100 -8.75 -6.64 -12.88
N ILE A 101 -8.84 -7.55 -11.90
CA ILE A 101 -9.81 -8.63 -11.84
C ILE A 101 -10.50 -8.55 -10.47
N PRO A 102 -11.82 -8.73 -10.38
CA PRO A 102 -12.53 -8.75 -9.10
C PRO A 102 -11.93 -9.77 -8.13
N LEU A 103 -11.80 -9.40 -6.84
CA LEU A 103 -11.19 -10.28 -5.84
C LEU A 103 -11.90 -11.63 -5.72
N ALA A 104 -13.23 -11.66 -5.79
CA ALA A 104 -14.01 -12.91 -5.76
C ALA A 104 -13.79 -13.80 -7.00
N GLU A 105 -13.38 -13.23 -8.13
CA GLU A 105 -12.94 -14.03 -9.28
C GLU A 105 -11.54 -14.59 -9.03
N LEU A 106 -10.60 -13.79 -8.51
CA LEU A 106 -9.26 -14.25 -8.17
C LEU A 106 -9.25 -15.33 -7.09
N ASP A 107 -10.10 -15.19 -6.07
CA ASP A 107 -10.27 -16.15 -4.98
C ASP A 107 -10.80 -17.51 -5.51
N ARG A 108 -11.53 -17.52 -6.64
CA ARG A 108 -11.92 -18.76 -7.33
C ARG A 108 -10.81 -19.30 -8.22
N LEU A 109 -10.21 -18.42 -9.03
CA LEU A 109 -9.14 -18.78 -9.95
C LEU A 109 -7.96 -19.43 -9.22
N ILE A 110 -7.61 -18.98 -8.02
CA ILE A 110 -6.44 -19.51 -7.29
C ILE A 110 -6.61 -20.97 -6.86
N GLU A 111 -7.84 -21.48 -6.82
CA GLU A 111 -8.18 -22.84 -6.41
C GLU A 111 -8.29 -23.81 -7.61
N GLU A 112 -8.10 -23.32 -8.84
CA GLU A 112 -8.11 -24.15 -10.06
C GLU A 112 -6.99 -25.21 -10.04
N PRO A 113 -7.27 -26.45 -10.50
CA PRO A 113 -6.24 -27.48 -10.66
C PRO A 113 -5.07 -27.01 -11.53
N GLY A 114 -3.85 -27.39 -11.15
CA GLY A 114 -2.63 -27.04 -11.89
C GLY A 114 -1.92 -25.77 -11.42
N ILE A 115 -2.52 -24.99 -10.51
CA ILE A 115 -1.84 -23.84 -9.91
C ILE A 115 -0.74 -24.28 -8.95
N SER A 116 0.44 -23.67 -9.09
CA SER A 116 1.58 -23.98 -8.22
C SER A 116 1.35 -23.52 -6.78
N LYS A 117 1.79 -24.32 -5.80
CA LYS A 117 1.75 -23.95 -4.37
C LYS A 117 2.44 -22.62 -4.09
N GLN A 118 3.51 -22.31 -4.83
CA GLN A 118 4.24 -21.05 -4.71
C GLN A 118 3.37 -19.86 -5.14
N LEU A 119 2.63 -19.99 -6.24
CA LEU A 119 1.69 -18.96 -6.69
C LEU A 119 0.55 -18.77 -5.69
N MET A 120 -0.01 -19.85 -5.14
CA MET A 120 -1.03 -19.78 -4.09
C MET A 120 -0.54 -19.02 -2.85
N GLN A 121 0.66 -19.31 -2.36
CA GLN A 121 1.23 -18.61 -1.21
C GLN A 121 1.50 -17.12 -1.52
N ARG A 122 1.98 -16.81 -2.71
CA ARG A 122 2.18 -15.41 -3.15
C ARG A 122 0.85 -14.68 -3.24
N PHE A 123 -0.17 -15.30 -3.82
CA PHE A 123 -1.53 -14.76 -3.88
C PHE A 123 -2.08 -14.48 -2.48
N ARG A 124 -2.00 -15.44 -1.55
CA ARG A 124 -2.49 -15.25 -0.16
C ARG A 124 -1.83 -14.06 0.52
N ARG A 125 -0.51 -13.89 0.39
CA ARG A 125 0.21 -12.74 0.94
C ARG A 125 -0.23 -11.42 0.31
N TRP A 126 -0.34 -11.38 -1.03
CA TRP A 126 -0.82 -10.20 -1.74
C TRP A 126 -2.28 -9.86 -1.36
N ARG A 127 -3.15 -10.87 -1.31
CA ARG A 127 -4.57 -10.78 -1.03
C ARG A 127 -4.85 -10.28 0.39
N ALA A 128 -4.02 -10.68 1.36
CA ALA A 128 -4.12 -10.25 2.76
C ALA A 128 -3.93 -8.74 2.93
N VAL A 129 -3.06 -8.12 2.11
CA VAL A 129 -2.77 -6.67 2.20
C VAL A 129 -3.47 -5.84 1.13
N LYS A 130 -4.10 -6.47 0.13
CA LYS A 130 -4.77 -5.77 -0.98
C LYS A 130 -5.86 -4.77 -0.54
N PRO A 131 -6.70 -5.04 0.49
CA PRO A 131 -7.67 -4.06 0.97
C PRO A 131 -7.00 -2.75 1.45
N VAL A 132 -5.88 -2.85 2.16
CA VAL A 132 -5.09 -1.69 2.61
C VAL A 132 -4.54 -0.93 1.41
N THR A 133 -3.91 -1.64 0.47
CA THR A 133 -3.36 -1.02 -0.74
C THR A 133 -4.42 -0.31 -1.56
N GLN A 134 -5.61 -0.92 -1.73
CA GLN A 134 -6.72 -0.32 -2.46
C GLN A 134 -7.23 0.95 -1.77
N LEU A 135 -7.42 0.89 -0.44
CA LEU A 135 -7.83 2.07 0.34
C LEU A 135 -6.84 3.23 0.17
N LEU A 136 -5.54 2.96 0.21
CA LEU A 136 -4.51 3.97 0.00
C LEU A 136 -4.52 4.53 -1.43
N GLN A 137 -4.67 3.66 -2.44
CA GLN A 137 -4.78 4.07 -3.84
C GLN A 137 -5.99 4.98 -4.06
N ASP A 138 -7.16 4.60 -3.54
CA ASP A 138 -8.40 5.36 -3.64
C ASP A 138 -8.30 6.70 -2.92
N TYR A 139 -7.78 6.71 -1.68
CA TYR A 139 -7.53 7.92 -0.90
C TYR A 139 -6.66 8.90 -1.68
N VAL A 140 -5.53 8.44 -2.21
CA VAL A 140 -4.62 9.30 -2.95
C VAL A 140 -5.26 9.80 -4.24
N ALA A 141 -6.02 8.96 -4.95
CA ALA A 141 -6.73 9.36 -6.17
C ALA A 141 -7.76 10.47 -5.90
N LYS A 142 -8.53 10.36 -4.80
CA LYS A 142 -9.49 11.40 -4.38
C LYS A 142 -8.79 12.70 -4.01
N VAL A 143 -7.80 12.63 -3.12
CA VAL A 143 -7.08 13.82 -2.63
C VAL A 143 -6.36 14.58 -3.75
N ARG A 144 -5.98 13.92 -4.85
CA ARG A 144 -5.39 14.61 -6.01
C ARG A 144 -6.38 15.47 -6.80
N LYS A 145 -7.67 15.13 -6.76
CA LYS A 145 -8.72 15.92 -7.42
C LYS A 145 -9.08 17.18 -6.62
N ILE A 146 -8.66 17.25 -5.36
CA ILE A 146 -8.93 18.36 -4.46
C ILE A 146 -7.81 19.40 -4.56
N PRO A 147 -8.11 20.70 -4.80
CA PRO A 147 -7.13 21.77 -4.80
C PRO A 147 -6.27 21.77 -3.53
N ARG A 148 -4.98 22.09 -3.65
CA ARG A 148 -4.06 22.11 -2.50
C ARG A 148 -4.44 23.16 -1.44
N SER A 149 -5.08 24.24 -1.85
CA SER A 149 -5.59 25.30 -0.98
C SER A 149 -6.79 24.86 -0.13
N ASP A 150 -7.55 23.85 -0.58
CA ASP A 150 -8.68 23.31 0.18
C ASP A 150 -8.20 22.28 1.20
N THR A 151 -7.58 22.78 2.27
CA THR A 151 -7.06 21.96 3.36
C THR A 151 -8.18 21.22 4.09
N ALA A 152 -9.36 21.83 4.23
CA ALA A 152 -10.51 21.24 4.91
C ALA A 152 -11.01 19.97 4.19
N ALA A 153 -11.20 20.02 2.87
CA ALA A 153 -11.63 18.86 2.10
C ALA A 153 -10.59 17.72 2.12
N ARG A 154 -9.30 18.07 2.02
CA ARG A 154 -8.21 17.07 2.12
C ARG A 154 -8.17 16.40 3.49
N THR A 155 -8.38 17.17 4.55
CA THR A 155 -8.45 16.65 5.93
C THR A 155 -9.66 15.72 6.11
N ARG A 156 -10.83 16.04 5.53
CA ARG A 156 -11.99 15.13 5.54
C ARG A 156 -11.70 13.78 4.88
N GLU A 157 -11.05 13.78 3.71
CA GLU A 157 -10.66 12.53 3.05
C GLU A 157 -9.62 11.75 3.86
N PHE A 158 -8.69 12.44 4.52
CA PHE A 158 -7.72 11.81 5.42
C PHE A 158 -8.40 11.12 6.60
N HIS A 159 -9.35 11.80 7.26
CA HIS A 159 -10.12 11.23 8.36
C HIS A 159 -10.98 10.04 7.91
N SER A 160 -11.63 10.14 6.74
CA SER A 160 -12.38 9.02 6.17
C SER A 160 -11.48 7.79 5.89
N ALA A 161 -10.28 8.00 5.36
CA ALA A 161 -9.32 6.92 5.15
C ALA A 161 -8.81 6.33 6.48
N ALA A 162 -8.59 7.16 7.48
CA ALA A 162 -8.13 6.76 8.80
C ALA A 162 -9.17 5.86 9.53
N GLY A 163 -10.45 6.24 9.53
CA GLY A 163 -11.52 5.41 10.10
C GLY A 163 -11.64 4.05 9.41
N LYS A 164 -11.55 4.00 8.08
CA LYS A 164 -11.53 2.72 7.34
C LYS A 164 -10.30 1.87 7.66
N MET A 165 -9.14 2.49 7.86
CA MET A 165 -7.92 1.76 8.22
C MET A 165 -8.04 1.16 9.63
N LEU A 166 -8.62 1.90 10.58
CA LEU A 166 -8.91 1.37 11.91
C LEU A 166 -9.88 0.19 11.85
N ALA A 167 -10.91 0.26 11.00
CA ALA A 167 -11.84 -0.85 10.81
C ALA A 167 -11.13 -2.12 10.31
N PHE A 168 -10.20 -2.00 9.35
CA PHE A 168 -9.37 -3.14 8.92
C PHE A 168 -8.51 -3.71 10.05
N TYR A 169 -7.89 -2.84 10.86
CA TYR A 169 -7.12 -3.26 12.02
C TYR A 169 -7.97 -4.07 13.01
N ARG A 170 -9.19 -3.60 13.34
CA ARG A 170 -10.11 -4.29 14.24
C ARG A 170 -10.63 -5.62 13.69
N GLN A 171 -10.68 -5.77 12.36
CA GLN A 171 -10.98 -7.04 11.69
C GLN A 171 -9.79 -8.02 11.69
N GLY A 172 -8.66 -7.66 12.32
CA GLY A 172 -7.47 -8.50 12.43
C GLY A 172 -6.50 -8.39 11.25
N LEU A 173 -6.72 -7.47 10.30
CA LEU A 173 -5.75 -7.19 9.26
C LEU A 173 -4.63 -6.35 9.88
N VAL A 174 -3.55 -7.00 10.29
CA VAL A 174 -2.38 -6.34 10.89
C VAL A 174 -1.19 -6.41 9.94
N LEU A 175 -0.50 -5.28 9.76
CA LEU A 175 0.71 -5.21 8.94
C LEU A 175 1.95 -5.17 9.83
N ASP A 176 2.60 -6.33 9.99
CA ASP A 176 3.73 -6.51 10.91
C ASP A 176 5.11 -6.30 10.27
N ASP A 177 5.24 -6.40 8.94
CA ASP A 177 6.55 -6.25 8.27
C ASP A 177 6.87 -4.77 7.99
N PRO A 178 7.82 -4.14 8.72
CA PRO A 178 8.23 -2.75 8.49
C PRO A 178 8.91 -2.51 7.14
N ARG A 179 9.24 -3.58 6.41
CA ARG A 179 9.79 -3.52 5.05
C ARG A 179 8.71 -3.34 3.99
N ALA A 180 7.44 -3.57 4.31
CA ALA A 180 6.34 -3.31 3.41
C ALA A 180 6.25 -1.79 3.11
N GLY A 181 6.19 -1.42 1.83
CA GLY A 181 6.20 -0.01 1.42
C GLY A 181 5.05 0.83 1.98
N ILE A 182 3.94 0.17 2.34
CA ILE A 182 2.73 0.76 2.91
C ILE A 182 2.72 0.79 4.45
N PHE A 183 3.75 0.26 5.12
CA PHE A 183 3.76 0.09 6.59
C PHE A 183 3.60 1.39 7.36
N SER A 184 4.33 2.44 6.96
CA SER A 184 4.26 3.74 7.64
C SER A 184 2.87 4.37 7.49
N ASP A 185 2.28 4.33 6.29
CA ASP A 185 0.96 4.88 6.04
C ASP A 185 -0.14 4.11 6.76
N TYR A 186 -0.04 2.77 6.79
CA TYR A 186 -0.96 1.90 7.51
C TYR A 186 -1.03 2.30 9.00
N TRP A 187 0.08 2.23 9.72
CA TRP A 187 0.08 2.47 11.17
C TRP A 187 -0.25 3.92 11.54
N ARG A 188 0.10 4.89 10.67
CA ARG A 188 -0.32 6.28 10.84
C ARG A 188 -1.83 6.43 10.73
N LEU A 189 -2.45 5.82 9.72
CA LEU A 189 -3.90 5.91 9.54
C LEU A 189 -4.68 5.16 10.62
N VAL A 190 -4.18 3.99 11.08
CA VAL A 190 -4.76 3.30 12.26
C VAL A 190 -4.72 4.21 13.48
N TYR A 191 -3.57 4.83 13.76
CA TYR A 191 -3.42 5.76 14.89
C TYR A 191 -4.40 6.94 14.81
N GLU A 192 -4.52 7.56 13.63
CA GLU A 192 -5.42 8.72 13.45
C GLU A 192 -6.89 8.34 13.50
N GLY A 193 -7.25 7.15 13.02
CA GLY A 193 -8.61 6.61 13.17
C GLY A 193 -8.91 6.36 14.64
N ALA A 194 -7.97 5.74 15.35
CA ALA A 194 -8.12 5.46 16.78
C ALA A 194 -8.30 6.74 17.60
N LEU A 195 -7.57 7.81 17.29
CA LEU A 195 -7.78 9.10 17.94
C LEU A 195 -9.17 9.71 17.68
N GLN A 196 -9.73 9.53 16.48
CA GLN A 196 -11.07 10.06 16.13
C GLN A 196 -12.19 9.33 16.86
N GLU A 197 -11.99 8.04 17.13
CA GLU A 197 -12.94 7.20 17.86
C GLU A 197 -12.62 7.09 19.35
N GLU A 198 -11.67 7.90 19.84
CA GLU A 198 -11.22 7.90 21.23
C GLU A 198 -10.73 6.52 21.75
N ASP A 199 -10.26 5.68 20.84
CA ASP A 199 -9.74 4.34 21.09
C ASP A 199 -8.26 4.43 21.55
N VAL A 200 -8.08 4.62 22.86
CA VAL A 200 -6.75 4.78 23.47
C VAL A 200 -5.88 3.54 23.28
N GLU A 201 -6.46 2.35 23.31
CA GLU A 201 -5.70 1.10 23.18
C GLU A 201 -5.14 0.93 21.78
N ALA A 202 -5.98 1.08 20.75
CA ALA A 202 -5.54 1.01 19.36
C ALA A 202 -4.54 2.13 19.04
N ALA A 203 -4.75 3.35 19.53
CA ALA A 203 -3.83 4.46 19.35
C ALA A 203 -2.46 4.20 20.03
N ALA A 204 -2.47 3.68 21.26
CA ALA A 204 -1.25 3.32 21.98
C ALA A 204 -0.49 2.18 21.29
N ARG A 205 -1.20 1.17 20.80
CA ARG A 205 -0.60 0.06 20.05
C ARG A 205 0.02 0.56 18.74
N ALA A 206 -0.70 1.37 17.97
CA ALA A 206 -0.20 1.91 16.72
C ALA A 206 1.05 2.78 16.91
N LEU A 207 1.07 3.66 17.93
CA LEU A 207 2.25 4.43 18.29
C LEU A 207 3.43 3.54 18.68
N THR A 208 3.17 2.48 19.46
CA THR A 208 4.22 1.54 19.90
C THR A 208 4.88 0.85 18.71
N VAL A 209 4.09 0.28 17.81
CA VAL A 209 4.59 -0.40 16.60
C VAL A 209 5.33 0.58 15.69
N TYR A 210 4.77 1.78 15.47
CA TYR A 210 5.41 2.80 14.65
C TYR A 210 6.75 3.25 15.23
N ARG A 211 6.83 3.45 16.56
CA ARG A 211 8.07 3.82 17.25
C ARG A 211 9.11 2.69 17.20
N GLN A 212 8.71 1.44 17.35
CA GLN A 212 9.63 0.30 17.23
C GLN A 212 10.26 0.22 15.82
N ALA A 213 9.47 0.47 14.78
CA ALA A 213 9.94 0.42 13.40
C ALA A 213 10.80 1.64 13.00
N PHE A 214 10.50 2.82 13.54
CA PHE A 214 11.03 4.10 13.02
C PHE A 214 11.69 5.00 14.07
N GLY A 215 11.73 4.62 15.34
CA GLY A 215 12.22 5.48 16.44
C GLY A 215 13.69 5.87 16.35
N SER A 216 14.51 5.09 15.63
CA SER A 216 15.91 5.42 15.37
C SER A 216 16.11 6.42 14.23
N ARG A 217 15.05 6.79 13.50
CA ARG A 217 15.12 7.70 12.35
C ARG A 217 14.95 9.16 12.79
N PRO A 218 16.00 10.00 12.72
CA PRO A 218 15.94 11.37 13.23
C PRO A 218 14.86 12.23 12.55
N ASP A 219 14.62 12.02 11.25
CA ASP A 219 13.63 12.72 10.44
C ASP A 219 12.18 12.45 10.88
N LEU A 220 11.93 11.35 11.60
CA LEU A 220 10.60 10.96 12.07
C LEU A 220 10.36 11.26 13.55
N LYS A 221 11.37 11.72 14.30
CA LYS A 221 11.27 12.01 15.73
C LYS A 221 10.13 12.97 16.05
N ASN A 222 10.08 14.12 15.38
CA ASN A 222 9.04 15.13 15.60
C ASN A 222 7.62 14.57 15.40
N ARG A 223 7.44 13.65 14.45
CA ARG A 223 6.14 12.99 14.21
C ARG A 223 5.78 12.06 15.36
N ILE A 224 6.73 11.23 15.80
CA ILE A 224 6.54 10.29 16.92
C ILE A 224 6.21 11.06 18.21
N ASP A 225 6.88 12.20 18.44
CA ASP A 225 6.64 13.06 19.60
C ASP A 225 5.25 13.70 19.53
N LEU A 226 4.81 14.16 18.36
CA LEU A 226 3.46 14.68 18.15
C LEU A 226 2.39 13.61 18.41
N MET A 227 2.59 12.38 17.92
CA MET A 227 1.70 11.26 18.21
C MET A 227 1.68 10.94 19.72
N ALA A 228 2.82 10.94 20.39
CA ALA A 228 2.87 10.72 21.84
C ALA A 228 2.11 11.81 22.60
N LYS A 229 2.28 13.09 22.21
CA LYS A 229 1.58 14.22 22.82
C LYS A 229 0.07 14.10 22.66
N ARG A 230 -0.42 13.83 21.44
CA ARG A 230 -1.87 13.70 21.16
C ARG A 230 -2.51 12.53 21.91
N LEU A 231 -1.81 11.39 22.00
CA LEU A 231 -2.28 10.27 22.80
C LEU A 231 -2.33 10.62 24.30
N GLY A 232 -1.33 11.34 24.80
CA GLY A 232 -1.33 11.83 26.19
C GLY A 232 -2.48 12.80 26.48
N SER A 233 -2.82 13.69 25.53
CA SER A 233 -3.98 14.56 25.64
C SER A 233 -5.29 13.77 25.67
N LEU A 234 -5.44 12.75 24.82
CA LEU A 234 -6.64 11.90 24.79
C LEU A 234 -6.83 11.13 26.11
N ARG A 235 -5.75 10.58 26.68
CA ARG A 235 -5.80 9.91 28.00
C ARG A 235 -6.29 10.86 29.09
N LYS A 236 -5.72 12.08 29.13
CA LYS A 236 -6.12 13.10 30.11
C LYS A 236 -7.57 13.53 29.97
N SER A 237 -8.11 13.62 28.74
CA SER A 237 -9.52 13.95 28.54
C SER A 237 -10.48 12.84 28.96
N GLN A 238 -10.04 11.57 28.94
CA GLN A 238 -10.84 10.45 29.46
C GLN A 238 -10.74 10.30 30.98
N GLU A 239 -9.63 10.74 31.60
CA GLU A 239 -9.42 10.73 33.04
C GLU A 239 -10.11 11.89 33.79
N GLN A 240 -10.53 12.95 33.10
CA GLN A 240 -11.33 14.04 33.68
C GLN A 240 -12.82 13.70 33.54
N PRO A 241 -13.53 13.30 34.61
CA PRO A 241 -14.98 13.16 34.57
C PRO A 241 -15.60 14.55 34.32
N GLY A 242 -16.61 14.61 33.45
CA GLY A 242 -17.34 15.85 33.17
C GLY A 242 -17.91 16.48 34.45
N PRO A 243 -18.07 17.82 34.50
CA PRO A 243 -18.62 18.49 35.67
C PRO A 243 -20.14 18.37 35.65
N ASP A 244 -20.69 17.22 36.07
CA ASP A 244 -22.13 17.10 36.35
C ASP A 244 -22.39 15.97 37.35
N GLU A 245 -22.15 16.24 38.63
CA GLU A 245 -22.80 15.54 39.76
C GLU A 245 -22.72 16.39 41.04
N LYS A 246 -23.02 17.69 40.92
CA LYS A 246 -23.30 18.57 42.07
C LYS A 246 -24.48 19.47 41.78
N GLN A 247 -25.67 18.89 41.71
CA GLN A 247 -26.91 19.60 42.00
C GLN A 247 -28.01 18.57 42.20
N GLY A 248 -28.33 18.25 43.46
CA GLY A 248 -29.45 17.36 43.70
C GLY A 248 -29.70 16.86 45.12
N GLU A 249 -29.07 17.37 46.17
CA GLU A 249 -29.56 17.12 47.54
C GLU A 249 -29.45 18.37 48.41
N LEU A 250 -30.50 19.19 48.33
CA LEU A 250 -30.97 19.99 49.45
C LEU A 250 -32.42 19.54 49.69
N ARG A 251 -32.62 18.75 50.72
CA ARG A 251 -33.90 18.61 51.43
C ARG A 251 -33.63 18.82 52.91
#